data_AF-A0A529NIK5-F1
#
_entry.id   AF-A0A529NIK5-F1
#
_cell.length_a   1.000
_cell.length_b   1.000
_cell.length_c   1.000
_cell.angle_alpha   90.00
_cell.angle_beta   90.00
_cell.angle_gamma   90.00
#
_symmetry.space_group_name_H-M   'P 1'
#
loop_
_entity.id
_entity.type
_entity.pdbx_description
1 polymer ?
#
loop_
_entity_poly.entity_id
_entity_poly.type
_entity_poly.pdbx_seq_one_letter_code
_entity_poly.pdbx_strand_id
1 'polypeptide(L)'
;MVATLNFVLFRVIPGDPAALLLGGARMSVSAERIEAQRQNWGLDRPLFPDQILDYLSATLHGDLGYSFKFRGRLVSDLIWERLPATIALVGLAQLIAMLCGVMLGLYAGWRRGGAVDRIAMGASLALYSTPSFWLAMVLVVIFST
;
A
#
# COMPACT_ATOMS: atom_id res chain seq x y z
N MET A 1 14.68 -4.58 -3.19
CA MET A 1 13.88 -5.09 -4.33
C MET A 1 12.68 -4.19 -4.64
N VAL A 2 11.74 -3.96 -3.71
CA VAL A 2 10.54 -3.13 -3.98
C VAL A 2 10.89 -1.70 -4.40
N ALA A 3 11.79 -1.02 -3.67
CA ALA A 3 12.23 0.34 -4.01
C ALA A 3 12.88 0.39 -5.42
N THR A 4 13.78 -0.55 -5.72
CA THR A 4 14.41 -0.67 -7.04
C THR A 4 13.38 -0.91 -8.16
N LEU A 5 12.39 -1.78 -7.92
CA LEU A 5 11.33 -2.05 -8.88
C LEU A 5 10.46 -0.81 -9.11
N ASN A 6 10.13 -0.07 -8.05
CA ASN A 6 9.42 1.20 -8.14
C ASN A 6 10.21 2.23 -8.97
N PHE A 7 11.51 2.38 -8.71
CA PHE A 7 12.41 3.24 -9.49
C PHE A 7 12.37 2.93 -10.99
N VAL A 8 12.47 1.65 -11.35
CA VAL A 8 12.46 1.19 -12.76
C VAL A 8 11.07 1.37 -13.37
N LEU A 9 10.00 1.02 -12.66
CA LEU A 9 8.63 1.05 -13.17
C LEU A 9 8.26 2.44 -13.72
N PHE A 10 8.55 3.51 -12.97
CA PHE A 10 8.24 4.88 -13.41
C PHE A 10 9.09 5.38 -14.58
N ARG A 11 10.19 4.69 -14.90
CA ARG A 11 11.10 5.04 -16.01
C ARG A 11 10.86 4.20 -17.26
N VAL A 12 10.18 3.06 -17.13
CA VAL A 12 9.78 2.19 -18.24
C VAL A 12 8.41 2.59 -18.80
N ILE A 13 7.56 3.26 -18.01
CA ILE A 13 6.29 3.80 -18.50
C ILE A 13 6.57 4.84 -19.61
N PRO A 14 5.97 4.69 -20.80
CA PRO A 14 6.16 5.64 -21.88
C PRO A 14 5.56 7.01 -21.52
N GLY A 15 6.34 8.07 -21.70
CA GLY A 15 5.98 9.45 -21.35
C GLY A 15 7.05 10.10 -20.46
N ASP A 16 7.08 11.43 -20.41
CA ASP A 16 7.95 12.15 -19.47
C ASP A 16 7.36 12.06 -18.05
N PRO A 17 8.07 11.48 -17.07
CA PRO A 17 7.60 11.41 -15.69
C PRO A 17 7.24 12.77 -15.12
N ALA A 18 7.99 13.83 -15.48
CA ALA A 18 7.70 15.18 -15.03
C ALA A 18 6.37 15.68 -15.62
N ALA A 19 6.16 15.47 -16.92
CA ALA A 19 4.91 15.82 -17.59
C ALA A 19 3.70 15.01 -17.07
N LEU A 20 3.84 13.72 -16.77
CA LEU A 20 2.75 12.88 -16.26
C LEU A 20 2.34 13.30 -14.83
N LEU A 21 3.32 13.57 -13.97
CA LEU A 21 3.09 13.95 -12.58
C LEU A 21 2.56 15.39 -12.45
N LEU A 22 2.95 16.29 -13.37
CA LEU A 22 2.47 17.67 -13.40
C LEU A 22 1.14 17.82 -14.19
N GLY A 23 0.99 17.07 -15.29
CA GLY A 23 -0.12 17.17 -16.25
C GLY A 23 -1.44 16.62 -15.73
N GLY A 24 -1.41 15.61 -14.84
CA GLY A 24 -2.62 15.16 -14.12
C GLY A 24 -3.21 16.22 -13.17
N ALA A 25 -2.47 17.29 -12.87
CA ALA A 25 -2.88 18.34 -11.94
C ALA A 25 -3.14 19.71 -12.61
N ARG A 26 -2.75 19.89 -13.89
CA ARG A 26 -2.93 21.12 -14.68
C ARG A 26 -2.89 20.79 -16.18
N MET A 27 -4.03 20.92 -16.87
CA MET A 27 -4.01 21.23 -18.30
C MET A 27 -3.28 22.57 -18.46
N SER A 28 -2.18 22.59 -19.21
CA SER A 28 -1.25 23.72 -19.47
C SER A 28 -0.20 24.04 -18.39
N VAL A 29 0.62 23.06 -18.01
CA VAL A 29 1.95 23.39 -17.45
C VAL A 29 2.87 23.81 -18.60
N SER A 30 3.46 25.01 -18.53
CA SER A 30 4.43 25.48 -19.53
C SER A 30 5.66 24.57 -19.56
N ALA A 31 6.22 24.34 -20.75
CA ALA A 31 7.41 23.47 -20.93
C ALA A 31 8.58 23.87 -20.02
N GLU A 32 8.74 25.18 -19.79
CA GLU A 32 9.76 25.73 -18.89
C GLU A 32 9.59 25.28 -17.42
N ARG A 33 8.35 25.15 -16.94
CA ARG A 33 8.08 24.64 -15.58
C ARG A 33 8.31 23.15 -15.47
N ILE A 34 8.10 22.40 -16.56
CA ILE A 34 8.39 20.96 -16.60
C ILE A 34 9.92 20.75 -16.53
N GLU A 35 10.68 21.52 -17.32
CA GLU A 35 12.14 21.40 -17.34
C GLU A 35 12.77 21.84 -16.01
N ALA A 36 12.32 22.95 -15.42
CA ALA A 36 12.75 23.35 -14.08
C ALA A 36 12.46 22.28 -13.03
N GLN A 37 11.30 21.61 -13.12
CA GLN A 37 10.95 20.54 -12.19
C GLN A 37 11.78 19.27 -12.43
N ARG A 38 12.09 18.96 -13.69
CA ARG A 38 12.93 17.83 -14.09
C ARG A 38 14.33 17.96 -13.49
N GLN A 39 14.92 19.15 -13.55
CA GLN A 39 16.21 19.46 -12.91
C GLN A 39 16.12 19.37 -11.38
N ASN A 40 15.05 19.92 -10.78
CA ASN A 40 14.83 19.81 -9.33
C ASN A 40 14.70 18.36 -8.83
N TRP A 41 14.19 17.46 -9.67
CA TRP A 41 14.08 16.03 -9.37
C TRP A 41 15.29 15.21 -9.81
N GLY A 42 16.33 15.83 -10.36
CA GLY A 42 17.55 15.16 -10.82
C GLY A 42 17.32 14.18 -11.99
N LEU A 43 16.22 14.37 -12.74
CA LEU A 43 15.84 13.48 -13.85
C LEU A 43 16.71 13.70 -15.09
N ASP A 44 17.52 14.76 -15.10
CA ASP A 44 18.53 15.09 -16.11
C ASP A 44 19.87 14.33 -15.93
N ARG A 45 20.11 13.74 -14.76
CA ARG A 45 21.34 13.01 -14.44
C ARG A 45 21.37 11.59 -15.06
N PRO A 46 22.54 10.95 -15.18
CA PRO A 46 22.64 9.54 -15.53
C PRO A 46 21.77 8.65 -14.63
N LEU A 47 21.04 7.71 -15.24
CA LEU A 47 20.20 6.75 -14.49
C LEU A 47 21.01 5.92 -13.50
N PHE A 48 22.22 5.55 -13.91
CA PHE A 48 23.21 4.88 -13.08
C PHE A 48 24.56 5.62 -13.21
N PRO A 49 25.27 5.90 -12.10
CA PRO A 49 24.91 5.55 -10.73
C PRO A 49 24.02 6.58 -10.01
N ASP A 50 23.98 7.82 -10.50
CA ASP A 50 23.51 8.98 -9.73
C ASP A 50 22.05 8.88 -9.27
N GLN A 51 21.09 8.79 -10.21
CA GLN A 51 19.67 8.82 -9.84
C GLN A 51 19.25 7.66 -8.93
N ILE A 52 19.77 6.46 -9.17
CA ILE A 52 19.41 5.29 -8.37
C ILE A 52 20.02 5.36 -6.97
N LEU A 53 21.25 5.85 -6.84
CA LEU A 53 21.90 6.02 -5.53
C LEU A 53 21.21 7.12 -4.73
N ASP A 54 20.90 8.26 -5.35
CA ASP A 54 20.16 9.36 -4.70
C ASP A 54 18.79 8.85 -4.22
N TYR A 55 18.04 8.15 -5.07
CA TYR A 55 16.73 7.59 -4.73
C TYR A 55 16.80 6.57 -3.58
N LEU A 56 17.73 5.63 -3.64
CA LEU A 56 17.87 4.61 -2.59
C LEU A 56 18.36 5.23 -1.28
N SER A 57 19.31 6.16 -1.33
CA SER A 57 19.82 6.87 -0.17
C SER A 57 18.71 7.66 0.53
N ALA A 58 17.96 8.47 -0.23
CA ALA A 58 16.83 9.25 0.29
C ALA A 58 15.78 8.32 0.93
N THR A 59 15.39 7.25 0.22
CA THR A 59 14.40 6.28 0.71
C THR A 59 14.83 5.63 2.02
N LEU A 60 16.11 5.26 2.16
CA LEU A 60 16.65 4.63 3.37
C LEU A 60 16.70 5.59 4.56
N HIS A 61 16.89 6.88 4.32
CA HIS A 61 16.85 7.92 5.36
C HIS A 61 15.42 8.42 5.66
N GLY A 62 14.40 7.85 5.00
CA GLY A 62 13.01 8.24 5.17
C GLY A 62 12.61 9.51 4.42
N ASP A 63 13.48 10.04 3.57
CA ASP A 63 13.14 11.11 2.64
C ASP A 63 12.43 10.52 1.42
N LEU A 64 11.10 10.52 1.50
CA LEU A 64 10.20 10.03 0.46
C LEU A 64 9.72 11.16 -0.48
N GLY A 65 10.23 12.38 -0.29
CA GLY A 65 9.81 13.55 -1.04
C GLY A 65 8.36 13.98 -0.80
N TYR A 66 7.80 14.66 -1.79
CA TYR A 66 6.48 15.29 -1.73
C TYR A 66 5.39 14.47 -2.42
N SER A 67 4.16 14.56 -1.90
CA SER A 67 2.99 13.92 -2.51
C SER A 67 2.56 14.64 -3.79
N PHE A 68 2.45 13.89 -4.88
CA PHE A 68 1.86 14.39 -6.13
C PHE A 68 0.35 14.64 -6.03
N LYS A 69 -0.35 13.91 -5.15
CA LYS A 69 -1.79 14.06 -4.91
C LYS A 69 -2.09 15.17 -3.90
N PHE A 70 -1.37 15.20 -2.80
CA PHE A 70 -1.56 16.17 -1.71
C PHE A 70 -0.44 17.22 -1.78
N ARG A 71 -0.62 18.22 -2.65
CA ARG A 71 0.40 19.24 -2.95
C ARG A 71 1.02 19.85 -1.71
N GLY A 72 2.35 19.95 -1.70
CA GLY A 72 3.13 20.59 -0.64
C GLY A 72 3.28 19.76 0.64
N ARG A 73 2.72 18.55 0.70
CA ARG A 73 2.86 17.66 1.85
C ARG A 73 3.95 16.63 1.61
N LEU A 74 4.79 16.39 2.62
CA LEU A 74 5.76 15.30 2.60
C LEU A 74 5.02 13.96 2.67
N VAL A 75 5.53 12.96 1.95
CA VAL A 75 4.95 11.61 1.94
C VAL A 75 5.10 10.95 3.31
N SER A 76 6.21 11.20 4.01
CA SER A 76 6.46 10.73 5.38
C SER A 76 5.36 11.16 6.34
N ASP A 77 4.98 12.44 6.33
CA ASP A 77 3.92 12.98 7.19
C ASP A 77 2.57 12.29 6.94
N LEU A 78 2.23 12.11 5.66
CA LEU A 78 1.00 11.43 5.25
C LEU A 78 0.95 9.96 5.67
N ILE A 79 2.09 9.29 5.75
CA ILE A 79 2.21 7.93 6.27
C ILE A 79 2.03 7.98 7.78
N TRP A 80 2.75 8.86 8.49
CA TRP A 80 2.68 8.98 9.95
C TRP A 80 1.29 9.35 10.47
N GLU A 81 0.52 10.13 9.72
CA GLU A 81 -0.87 10.43 10.08
C GLU A 81 -1.80 9.22 10.00
N ARG A 82 -1.55 8.29 9.07
CA ARG A 82 -2.43 7.13 8.81
C ARG A 82 -1.97 5.85 9.49
N LEU A 83 -0.68 5.77 9.81
CA LEU A 83 -0.06 4.58 10.38
C LEU A 83 -0.68 4.17 11.73
N PRO A 84 -0.93 5.09 12.70
CA PRO A 84 -1.49 4.71 14.00
C PRO A 84 -2.87 4.04 13.89
N ALA A 85 -3.76 4.60 13.05
CA ALA A 85 -5.07 4.02 12.82
C ALA A 85 -4.96 2.63 12.15
N THR A 86 -4.05 2.49 11.19
CA THR A 86 -3.81 1.20 10.52
C THR A 86 -3.31 0.15 11.50
N ILE A 87 -2.32 0.50 12.34
CA ILE A 87 -1.76 -0.39 13.35
C ILE A 87 -2.83 -0.77 14.38
N ALA A 88 -3.62 0.19 14.86
CA ALA A 88 -4.69 -0.08 15.81
C ALA A 88 -5.74 -1.03 15.24
N LEU A 89 -6.22 -0.77 14.02
CA LEU A 89 -7.23 -1.59 13.35
C LEU A 89 -6.72 -3.00 13.03
N VAL A 90 -5.57 -3.09 12.35
CA VAL A 90 -4.98 -4.39 11.96
C VAL A 90 -4.55 -5.16 13.20
N GLY A 91 -3.92 -4.50 14.18
CA GLY A 91 -3.45 -5.12 15.40
C GLY A 91 -4.59 -5.70 16.23
N LEU A 92 -5.67 -4.95 16.43
CA LEU A 92 -6.84 -5.44 17.16
C LEU A 92 -7.54 -6.57 16.41
N ALA A 93 -7.76 -6.41 15.10
CA ALA A 93 -8.37 -7.45 14.27
C ALA A 93 -7.55 -8.75 14.30
N GLN A 94 -6.23 -8.65 14.19
CA GLN A 94 -5.33 -9.79 14.21
C GLN A 94 -5.33 -10.47 15.58
N LEU A 95 -5.33 -9.70 16.68
CA LEU A 95 -5.40 -10.26 18.03
C LEU A 95 -6.69 -11.05 18.25
N ILE A 96 -7.83 -10.48 17.89
CA ILE A 96 -9.13 -11.14 17.98
C ILE A 96 -9.14 -12.41 17.12
N ALA A 97 -8.68 -12.32 15.87
CA ALA A 97 -8.61 -13.45 14.95
C ALA A 97 -7.73 -14.59 15.48
N MET A 98 -6.55 -14.27 16.06
CA MET A 98 -5.66 -15.25 16.66
C MET A 98 -6.30 -15.92 17.88
N LEU A 99 -6.87 -15.14 18.80
CA LEU A 99 -7.51 -15.69 19.99
C LEU A 99 -8.69 -16.60 19.62
N CYS A 100 -9.62 -16.11 18.82
CA CYS A 100 -10.78 -16.90 18.38
C CYS A 100 -10.37 -18.11 17.55
N GLY A 101 -9.45 -17.94 16.60
CA GLY A 101 -8.97 -19.00 15.71
C GLY A 101 -8.25 -20.11 16.46
N VAL A 102 -7.36 -19.78 17.41
CA VAL A 102 -6.65 -20.77 18.23
C VAL A 102 -7.62 -21.52 19.14
N MET A 103 -8.55 -20.82 19.81
CA MET A 103 -9.54 -21.47 20.68
C MET A 103 -10.45 -22.41 19.89
N LEU A 104 -10.98 -21.97 18.74
CA LEU A 104 -11.81 -22.80 17.86
C LEU A 104 -11.02 -24.00 17.31
N GLY A 105 -9.77 -23.78 16.88
CA GLY A 105 -8.90 -24.84 16.36
C GLY A 105 -8.58 -25.91 17.41
N LEU A 106 -8.23 -25.50 18.64
CA LEU A 106 -7.99 -26.42 19.75
C LEU A 106 -9.24 -27.26 20.07
N TYR A 107 -10.40 -26.61 20.15
CA TYR A 107 -11.64 -27.29 20.48
C TYR A 107 -12.12 -28.24 19.37
N ALA A 108 -12.03 -27.81 18.10
CA ALA A 108 -12.30 -28.66 16.94
C ALA A 108 -11.37 -29.88 16.88
N GLY A 109 -10.07 -29.67 17.14
CA GLY A 109 -9.08 -30.75 17.20
C GLY A 109 -9.35 -31.75 18.32
N TRP A 110 -9.78 -31.30 19.50
CA TRP A 110 -10.14 -32.20 20.60
C TRP A 110 -11.39 -33.02 20.29
N ARG A 111 -12.40 -32.45 19.61
CA ARG A 111 -13.62 -33.13 19.17
C ARG A 111 -13.58 -33.54 17.69
N ARG A 112 -12.43 -34.07 17.25
CA ARG A 112 -12.20 -34.43 15.84
C ARG A 112 -13.30 -35.30 15.25
N GLY A 113 -13.74 -34.98 14.04
CA GLY A 113 -14.80 -35.68 13.32
C GLY A 113 -16.23 -35.34 13.78
N GLY A 114 -16.38 -34.54 14.84
CA GLY A 114 -17.66 -34.01 15.30
C GLY A 114 -18.19 -32.83 14.48
N ALA A 115 -19.39 -32.35 14.82
CA ALA A 115 -20.03 -31.25 14.09
C ALA A 115 -19.21 -29.95 14.11
N VAL A 116 -18.57 -29.63 15.25
CA VAL A 116 -17.78 -28.41 15.41
C VAL A 116 -16.57 -28.41 14.47
N ASP A 117 -15.86 -29.53 14.37
CA ASP A 117 -14.73 -29.71 13.45
C ASP A 117 -15.18 -29.50 11.99
N ARG A 118 -16.25 -30.18 11.57
CA ARG A 118 -16.78 -30.07 10.20
C ARG A 118 -17.26 -28.65 9.85
N ILE A 119 -17.96 -27.99 10.76
CA ILE A 119 -18.45 -26.62 10.56
C ILE A 119 -17.28 -25.64 10.51
N ALA A 120 -16.32 -25.74 11.43
CA ALA A 120 -15.15 -24.86 11.46
C ALA A 120 -14.31 -25.01 10.20
N MET A 121 -14.06 -26.25 9.74
CA MET A 121 -13.38 -26.51 8.48
C MET A 121 -14.13 -25.94 7.28
N GLY A 122 -15.44 -26.17 7.19
CA GLY A 122 -16.27 -25.66 6.10
C GLY A 122 -16.30 -24.13 6.05
N ALA A 123 -16.49 -23.49 7.20
CA ALA A 123 -16.44 -22.03 7.31
C ALA A 123 -15.06 -21.47 6.96
N SER A 124 -13.98 -22.08 7.45
CA SER A 124 -12.61 -21.69 7.12
C SER A 124 -12.34 -21.76 5.61
N LEU A 125 -12.75 -22.85 4.96
CA LEU A 125 -12.60 -23.01 3.52
C LEU A 125 -13.42 -21.98 2.74
N ALA A 126 -14.66 -21.72 3.17
CA ALA A 126 -15.53 -20.73 2.55
C ALA A 126 -14.94 -19.32 2.66
N LEU A 127 -14.52 -18.89 3.85
CA LEU A 127 -13.89 -17.59 4.05
C LEU A 127 -12.58 -17.46 3.28
N TYR A 128 -11.74 -18.50 3.28
CA TYR A 128 -10.46 -18.50 2.56
C TYR A 128 -10.65 -18.39 1.04
N SER A 129 -11.69 -19.04 0.49
CA SER A 129 -11.97 -19.04 -0.95
C SER A 129 -12.73 -17.81 -1.42
N THR A 130 -13.22 -16.99 -0.49
CA THR A 130 -14.01 -15.80 -0.79
C THR A 130 -13.08 -14.62 -1.10
N PRO A 131 -13.29 -13.88 -2.21
CA PRO A 131 -12.53 -12.67 -2.48
C PRO A 131 -12.69 -11.63 -1.36
N SER A 132 -11.57 -11.13 -0.84
CA SER A 132 -11.57 -10.22 0.32
C SER A 132 -12.36 -8.93 0.07
N PHE A 133 -12.31 -8.38 -1.15
CA PHE A 133 -13.09 -7.18 -1.50
C PHE A 133 -14.60 -7.44 -1.42
N TRP A 134 -15.06 -8.62 -1.87
CA TRP A 134 -16.47 -8.98 -1.85
C TRP A 134 -16.95 -9.18 -0.42
N LEU A 135 -16.16 -9.88 0.40
CA LEU A 135 -16.46 -10.06 1.81
C LEU A 135 -16.52 -8.72 2.54
N ALA A 136 -15.58 -7.81 2.27
CA ALA A 136 -15.59 -6.46 2.82
C ALA A 136 -16.85 -5.69 2.45
N MET A 137 -17.31 -5.77 1.19
CA MET A 137 -18.57 -5.14 0.76
C MET A 137 -19.79 -5.71 1.49
N VAL A 138 -19.88 -7.04 1.65
CA VAL A 138 -20.97 -7.68 2.40
C VAL A 138 -20.98 -7.22 3.86
N LEU A 139 -19.81 -7.19 4.49
CA LEU A 139 -19.68 -6.70 5.87
C LEU A 139 -20.10 -5.23 5.99
N VAL A 140 -19.71 -4.37 5.04
CA VAL A 140 -20.17 -2.98 5.02
C VAL A 140 -21.69 -2.94 4.98
N VAL A 141 -22.36 -3.66 4.08
CA VAL A 141 -23.84 -3.67 4.00
C VAL A 141 -24.49 -4.11 5.31
N ILE A 142 -23.90 -5.09 6.01
CA ILE A 142 -24.43 -5.62 7.28
C ILE A 142 -24.23 -4.65 8.44
N PHE A 143 -23.10 -3.93 8.48
CA PHE A 143 -22.69 -3.10 9.61
C PHE A 143 -22.83 -1.59 9.38
N SER A 144 -23.22 -1.13 8.18
CA SER A 144 -23.32 0.29 7.84
C SER A 144 -24.59 0.98 8.36
N THR A 145 -25.51 0.22 8.95
CA THR A 145 -26.73 0.74 9.58
C THR A 145 -26.46 1.21 10.99
#